data_AF-A0A1M5ERH1-F1
#
_entry.id   AF-A0A1M5ERH1-F1
#
_cell.length_a   1.000
_cell.length_b   1.000
_cell.length_c   1.000
_cell.angle_alpha   90.00
_cell.angle_beta   90.00
_cell.angle_gamma   90.00
#
_symmetry.space_group_name_H-M   'P 1'
#
loop_
_entity.id
_entity.type
_entity.pdbx_description
1 polymer ?
#
loop_
_entity_poly.entity_id
_entity_poly.type
_entity_poly.pdbx_seq_one_letter_code
_entity_poly.pdbx_strand_id
1 'polypeptide(L)'
;MHYVRFFAMIATSTVVMFGLMYLNSYSLEHVYYSQTRMWMALYMGAIMAIIMLAFMLGMYKNRTVNMAIFGGSAVVFALALWLVRSQETIGDVAWMKAMIPHHSIAILTSSRANITDPRVRKLADEIVEAQDREIAEMRWMIADIEANGEQTTFPLGEADAQAEVAPLTDALSSAVIASVDLAPLSEDEITRALPAGAVCNFRRGVDADPVFAVAADGASVTKVSGQLVMLTADGAPGDAGVAAQTEGLRVTVTPNAAEDEATLLFDLTTGQPLTVGYDGYWACAS
;
A
#
# COMPACT_ATOMS: atom_id res chain seq x y z
N MET A 1 -46.74 5.01 4.04
CA MET A 1 -45.75 3.91 4.17
C MET A 1 -45.35 3.78 5.63
N HIS A 2 -44.95 2.59 6.07
CA HIS A 2 -44.38 2.42 7.41
C HIS A 2 -42.92 2.89 7.43
N TYR A 3 -42.55 3.69 8.44
CA TYR A 3 -41.19 4.17 8.68
C TYR A 3 -40.15 3.03 8.75
N VAL A 4 -40.57 1.83 9.17
CA VAL A 4 -39.71 0.63 9.15
C VAL A 4 -39.15 0.37 7.75
N ARG A 5 -39.96 0.52 6.69
CA ARG A 5 -39.49 0.33 5.31
C ARG A 5 -38.50 1.41 4.90
N PHE A 6 -38.72 2.66 5.34
CA PHE A 6 -37.79 3.76 5.11
C PHE A 6 -36.41 3.44 5.70
N PHE A 7 -36.36 3.08 6.99
CA PHE A 7 -35.09 2.73 7.64
C PHE A 7 -34.45 1.49 7.03
N ALA A 8 -35.23 0.46 6.68
CA ALA A 8 -34.71 -0.72 6.01
C ALA A 8 -34.05 -0.37 4.66
N MET A 9 -34.67 0.50 3.86
CA MET A 9 -34.08 0.99 2.60
C MET A 9 -32.76 1.72 2.84
N ILE A 10 -32.71 2.68 3.77
CA ILE A 10 -31.48 3.44 4.07
C ILE A 10 -30.36 2.50 4.56
N ALA A 11 -30.67 1.61 5.51
CA ALA A 11 -29.69 0.69 6.07
C ALA A 11 -29.16 -0.28 5.00
N THR A 12 -30.05 -0.87 4.20
CA THR A 12 -29.67 -1.80 3.13
C THR A 12 -28.80 -1.11 2.09
N SER A 13 -29.21 0.07 1.62
CA SER A 13 -28.42 0.85 0.66
C SER A 13 -27.06 1.25 1.23
N THR A 14 -26.98 1.61 2.51
CA THR A 14 -25.71 1.98 3.15
C THR A 14 -24.74 0.80 3.21
N VAL A 15 -25.23 -0.39 3.60
CA VAL A 15 -24.43 -1.63 3.65
C VAL A 15 -23.98 -2.06 2.25
N VAL A 16 -24.89 -2.03 1.27
CA VAL A 16 -24.57 -2.36 -0.11
C VAL A 16 -23.53 -1.39 -0.66
N MET A 17 -23.72 -0.07 -0.49
CA MET A 17 -22.76 0.93 -0.96
C MET A 17 -21.38 0.76 -0.30
N PHE A 18 -21.32 0.46 1.00
CA PHE A 18 -20.06 0.15 1.68
C PHE A 18 -19.34 -1.04 1.03
N GLY A 19 -20.05 -2.11 0.67
CA GLY A 19 -19.48 -3.23 -0.06
C GLY A 19 -19.02 -2.85 -1.48
N LEU A 20 -19.85 -2.09 -2.21
CA LEU A 20 -19.53 -1.65 -3.58
C LEU A 20 -18.29 -0.75 -3.65
N MET A 21 -17.95 -0.03 -2.58
CA MET A 21 -16.72 0.77 -2.52
C MET A 21 -15.44 -0.06 -2.68
N TYR A 22 -15.46 -1.38 -2.51
CA TYR A 22 -14.29 -2.25 -2.69
C TYR A 22 -14.14 -2.78 -4.13
N LEU A 23 -15.14 -2.60 -5.01
CA LEU A 23 -15.09 -3.12 -6.38
C LEU A 23 -14.10 -2.39 -7.29
N ASN A 24 -13.50 -1.30 -6.81
CA ASN A 24 -12.49 -0.52 -7.54
C ASN A 24 -11.05 -0.78 -7.06
N SER A 25 -10.81 -1.79 -6.21
CA SER A 25 -9.46 -2.29 -5.95
C SER A 25 -8.86 -2.92 -7.21
N TYR A 26 -7.59 -2.66 -7.49
CA TYR A 26 -6.83 -3.25 -8.60
C TYR A 26 -6.70 -4.76 -8.49
N SER A 27 -6.28 -5.25 -7.30
CA SER A 27 -6.13 -6.65 -6.95
C SER A 27 -7.09 -7.04 -5.82
N LEU A 28 -7.43 -8.33 -5.73
CA LEU A 28 -8.28 -8.87 -4.67
C LEU A 28 -7.56 -8.90 -3.31
N GLU A 29 -6.24 -9.10 -3.28
CA GLU A 29 -5.47 -9.06 -2.04
C GLU A 29 -5.43 -7.65 -1.41
N HIS A 30 -5.72 -6.61 -2.19
CA HIS A 30 -5.78 -5.24 -1.68
C HIS A 30 -7.12 -4.94 -0.95
N VAL A 31 -8.01 -5.92 -0.80
CA VAL A 31 -9.32 -5.74 -0.15
C VAL A 31 -9.21 -5.93 1.36
N TYR A 32 -8.99 -4.83 2.07
CA TYR A 32 -8.93 -4.78 3.53
C TYR A 32 -10.11 -4.03 4.13
N TYR A 33 -10.61 -4.46 5.29
CA TYR A 33 -11.62 -3.69 6.02
C TYR A 33 -11.09 -2.29 6.36
N SER A 34 -11.88 -1.25 6.02
CA SER A 34 -11.56 0.14 6.31
C SER A 34 -12.62 0.79 7.21
N GLN A 35 -12.21 1.14 8.43
CA GLN A 35 -13.02 1.93 9.35
C GLN A 35 -13.32 3.33 8.78
N THR A 36 -12.36 3.93 8.07
CA THR A 36 -12.56 5.22 7.39
C THR A 36 -13.67 5.15 6.33
N ARG A 37 -13.70 4.09 5.51
CA ARG A 37 -14.82 3.87 4.55
C ARG A 37 -16.15 3.63 5.26
N MET A 38 -16.15 2.98 6.43
CA MET A 38 -17.36 2.81 7.23
C MET A 38 -17.91 4.16 7.70
N TRP A 39 -17.07 5.05 8.23
CA TRP A 39 -17.49 6.42 8.59
C TRP A 39 -18.01 7.19 7.38
N MET A 40 -17.38 7.04 6.21
CA MET A 40 -17.89 7.63 4.96
C MET A 40 -19.29 7.13 4.61
N ALA A 41 -19.50 5.81 4.64
CA ALA A 41 -20.79 5.20 4.35
C ALA A 41 -21.87 5.70 5.32
N LEU A 42 -21.56 5.89 6.60
CA LEU A 42 -22.52 6.39 7.59
C LEU A 42 -22.95 7.83 7.34
N TYR A 43 -22.03 8.77 7.06
CA TYR A 43 -22.44 10.15 6.78
C TYR A 43 -23.19 10.24 5.43
N MET A 44 -22.80 9.44 4.42
CA MET A 44 -23.51 9.35 3.14
C MET A 44 -24.92 8.77 3.31
N GLY A 45 -25.08 7.74 4.14
CA GLY A 45 -26.38 7.17 4.50
C GLY A 45 -27.26 8.16 5.25
N ALA A 46 -26.69 8.94 6.16
CA ALA A 46 -27.39 9.97 6.91
C ALA A 46 -27.91 11.10 6.02
N ILE A 47 -27.09 11.61 5.09
CA ILE A 47 -27.54 12.65 4.15
C ILE A 47 -28.60 12.11 3.17
N MET A 48 -28.47 10.85 2.73
CA MET A 48 -29.47 10.18 1.91
C MET A 48 -30.82 10.09 2.63
N ALA A 49 -30.84 9.77 3.93
CA ALA A 49 -32.07 9.76 4.72
C ALA A 49 -32.75 11.14 4.77
N ILE A 50 -31.97 12.21 4.97
CA ILE A 50 -32.47 13.60 4.94
C ILE A 50 -33.11 13.90 3.57
N ILE A 51 -32.38 13.67 2.48
CA ILE A 51 -32.84 13.97 1.13
C ILE A 51 -34.11 13.18 0.81
N MET A 52 -34.09 11.86 1.00
CA MET A 52 -35.21 10.98 0.69
C MET A 52 -36.47 11.36 1.47
N LEU A 53 -36.35 11.64 2.77
CA LEU A 53 -37.51 12.05 3.57
C LEU A 53 -38.07 13.40 3.11
N ALA A 54 -37.22 14.36 2.75
CA ALA A 54 -37.64 15.68 2.26
C ALA A 54 -38.51 15.58 0.99
N PHE A 55 -38.13 14.73 0.04
CA PHE A 55 -38.92 14.49 -1.18
C PHE A 55 -40.20 13.68 -0.93
N MET A 56 -40.25 12.88 0.15
CA MET A 56 -41.37 12.00 0.46
C MET A 56 -42.26 12.47 1.62
N LEU A 57 -42.17 13.74 2.04
CA LEU A 57 -42.97 14.28 3.16
C LEU A 57 -44.48 14.04 3.00
N GLY A 58 -44.98 14.01 1.75
CA GLY A 58 -46.39 13.69 1.46
C GLY A 58 -46.83 12.30 1.93
N MET A 59 -45.90 11.35 2.05
CA MET A 59 -46.14 9.94 2.39
C MET A 59 -45.97 9.63 3.90
N TYR A 60 -45.24 10.47 4.62
CA TYR A 60 -44.90 10.33 6.04
C TYR A 60 -45.54 11.45 6.84
N LYS A 61 -46.77 11.23 7.33
CA LYS A 61 -47.61 12.28 7.92
C LYS A 61 -47.24 12.69 9.35
N ASN A 62 -46.49 11.88 10.09
CA ASN A 62 -46.15 12.17 11.48
C ASN A 62 -44.98 13.17 11.55
N ARG A 63 -45.30 14.44 11.82
CA ARG A 63 -44.32 15.54 11.88
C ARG A 63 -43.26 15.32 12.97
N THR A 64 -43.64 14.76 14.11
CA THR A 64 -42.70 14.49 15.22
C THR A 64 -41.65 13.47 14.82
N VAL A 65 -42.08 12.36 14.20
CA VAL A 65 -41.16 11.33 13.71
C VAL A 65 -40.27 11.87 12.58
N ASN A 66 -40.82 12.68 11.67
CA ASN A 66 -40.02 13.28 10.60
C ASN A 66 -38.93 14.22 11.15
N MET A 67 -39.29 15.09 12.11
CA MET A 67 -38.32 15.98 12.77
C MET A 67 -37.27 15.19 13.54
N ALA A 68 -37.64 14.09 14.18
CA ALA A 68 -36.69 13.19 14.84
C ALA A 68 -35.73 12.53 13.84
N ILE A 69 -36.21 12.12 12.66
CA ILE A 69 -35.35 11.56 11.60
C ILE A 69 -34.38 12.61 11.07
N PHE A 70 -34.84 13.84 10.78
CA PHE A 70 -33.97 14.92 10.34
C PHE A 70 -32.90 15.25 11.39
N GLY A 71 -33.31 15.46 12.65
CA GLY A 71 -32.40 15.76 13.75
C GLY A 71 -31.40 14.62 14.00
N GLY A 72 -31.87 13.38 14.07
CA GLY A 72 -31.02 12.20 14.26
C GLY A 72 -30.03 12.01 13.11
N SER A 73 -30.48 12.17 11.86
CA SER A 73 -29.60 12.06 10.69
C SER A 73 -28.55 13.18 10.66
N ALA A 74 -28.92 14.41 11.04
CA ALA A 74 -27.97 15.51 11.13
C ALA A 74 -26.89 15.27 12.19
N VAL A 75 -27.26 14.68 13.33
CA VAL A 75 -26.30 14.28 14.39
C VAL A 75 -25.38 13.16 13.89
N VAL A 76 -25.93 12.09 13.28
CA VAL A 76 -25.11 11.00 12.72
C VAL A 76 -24.15 11.53 11.66
N PHE A 77 -24.62 12.41 10.77
CA PHE A 77 -23.79 13.06 9.76
C PHE A 77 -22.63 13.83 10.40
N ALA A 78 -22.93 14.70 11.38
CA ALA A 78 -21.91 15.52 12.03
C ALA A 78 -20.86 14.67 12.76
N LEU A 79 -21.30 13.64 13.50
CA LEU A 79 -20.40 12.73 14.22
C LEU A 79 -19.53 11.91 13.27
N ALA A 80 -20.12 11.28 12.25
CA ALA A 80 -19.38 10.48 11.28
C ALA A 80 -18.42 11.33 10.44
N LEU A 81 -18.82 12.55 10.05
CA LEU A 81 -17.95 13.50 9.38
C LEU A 81 -16.79 13.92 10.28
N TRP A 82 -17.04 14.21 11.56
CA TRP A 82 -16.00 14.53 12.53
C TRP A 82 -15.02 13.37 12.70
N LEU A 83 -15.49 12.13 12.85
CA LEU A 83 -14.63 10.94 12.94
C LEU A 83 -13.76 10.76 11.69
N VAL A 84 -14.33 10.90 10.49
CA VAL A 84 -13.57 10.78 9.24
C VAL A 84 -12.59 11.94 9.04
N ARG A 85 -12.88 13.12 9.58
CA ARG A 85 -12.01 14.31 9.43
C ARG A 85 -10.92 14.39 10.50
N SER A 86 -11.17 13.87 11.69
CA SER A 86 -10.24 13.91 12.82
C SER A 86 -9.29 12.71 12.83
N GLN A 87 -9.73 11.55 12.30
CA GLN A 87 -8.98 10.29 12.32
C GLN A 87 -8.63 9.79 13.74
N GLU A 88 -9.25 10.34 14.81
CA GLU A 88 -8.90 10.04 16.21
C GLU A 88 -9.00 8.55 16.60
N THR A 89 -9.81 7.77 15.88
CA THR A 89 -10.02 6.35 16.15
C THR A 89 -9.21 5.42 15.26
N ILE A 90 -8.27 5.94 14.47
CA ILE A 90 -7.51 5.18 13.47
C ILE A 90 -6.04 5.08 13.92
N GLY A 91 -5.63 3.90 14.41
CA GLY A 91 -4.22 3.59 14.71
C GLY A 91 -3.50 2.94 13.52
N ASP A 92 -2.21 2.64 13.68
CA ASP A 92 -1.28 2.25 12.60
C ASP A 92 -1.80 1.15 11.67
N VAL A 93 -2.18 0.00 12.23
CA VAL A 93 -2.71 -1.13 11.44
C VAL A 93 -4.03 -0.76 10.74
N ALA A 94 -4.92 -0.02 11.41
CA ALA A 94 -6.17 0.42 10.81
C ALA A 94 -5.96 1.45 9.70
N TRP A 95 -4.93 2.30 9.84
CA TRP A 95 -4.50 3.26 8.83
C TRP A 95 -3.97 2.52 7.60
N MET A 96 -3.02 1.60 7.76
CA MET A 96 -2.45 0.82 6.66
C MET A 96 -3.52 -0.02 5.94
N LYS A 97 -4.39 -0.72 6.68
CA LYS A 97 -5.53 -1.47 6.12
C LYS A 97 -6.50 -0.58 5.36
N ALA A 98 -6.68 0.69 5.73
CA ALA A 98 -7.48 1.63 4.97
C ALA A 98 -6.75 2.20 3.74
N MET A 99 -5.42 2.25 3.79
CA MET A 99 -4.58 2.90 2.80
C MET A 99 -4.21 1.98 1.63
N ILE A 100 -4.06 0.67 1.88
CA ILE A 100 -3.87 -0.33 0.81
C ILE A 100 -4.98 -0.26 -0.27
N PRO A 101 -6.28 -0.35 0.05
CA PRO A 101 -7.33 -0.23 -0.97
C PRO A 101 -7.44 1.18 -1.55
N HIS A 102 -6.92 2.23 -0.89
CA HIS A 102 -6.81 3.57 -1.48
C HIS A 102 -5.72 3.61 -2.56
N HIS A 103 -4.54 3.08 -2.27
CA HIS A 103 -3.41 3.00 -3.19
C HIS A 103 -3.72 2.10 -4.39
N SER A 104 -4.42 1.00 -4.14
CA SER A 104 -4.94 0.09 -5.15
C SER A 104 -5.81 0.79 -6.21
N ILE A 105 -6.63 1.78 -5.83
CA ILE A 105 -7.42 2.57 -6.80
C ILE A 105 -6.51 3.46 -7.66
N ALA A 106 -5.44 4.02 -7.09
CA ALA A 106 -4.47 4.82 -7.83
C ALA A 106 -3.74 3.98 -8.88
N ILE A 107 -3.35 2.75 -8.54
CA ILE A 107 -2.78 1.78 -9.50
C ILE A 107 -3.78 1.46 -10.61
N LEU A 108 -5.03 1.12 -10.25
CA LEU A 108 -6.09 0.82 -11.22
C LEU A 108 -6.30 1.96 -12.23
N THR A 109 -6.39 3.19 -11.73
CA THR A 109 -6.69 4.36 -12.55
C THR A 109 -5.48 4.80 -13.39
N SER A 110 -4.26 4.69 -12.86
CA SER A 110 -3.03 5.07 -13.57
C SER A 110 -2.62 4.05 -14.64
N SER A 111 -2.82 2.76 -14.36
CA SER A 111 -2.51 1.67 -15.30
C SER A 111 -3.49 1.60 -16.48
N ARG A 112 -4.80 1.82 -16.24
CA ARG A 112 -5.85 1.60 -17.25
C ARG A 112 -6.32 2.86 -17.97
N ALA A 113 -5.87 4.05 -17.56
CA ALA A 113 -6.25 5.29 -18.23
C ALA A 113 -5.61 5.40 -19.63
N ASN A 114 -6.40 5.91 -20.59
CA ASN A 114 -5.94 6.17 -21.96
C ASN A 114 -5.11 7.47 -22.04
N ILE A 115 -3.91 7.44 -21.46
CA ILE A 115 -2.98 8.57 -21.38
C ILE A 115 -2.00 8.52 -22.55
N THR A 116 -1.94 9.60 -23.33
CA THR A 116 -1.08 9.72 -24.52
C THR A 116 0.00 10.80 -24.42
N ASP A 117 -0.16 11.82 -23.56
CA ASP A 117 0.90 12.81 -23.31
C ASP A 117 2.04 12.13 -22.52
N PRO A 118 3.29 12.15 -23.02
CA PRO A 118 4.41 11.44 -22.41
C PRO A 118 4.75 11.93 -21.00
N ARG A 119 4.47 13.20 -20.66
CA ARG A 119 4.71 13.72 -19.31
C ARG A 119 3.69 13.15 -18.32
N VAL A 120 2.45 12.98 -18.76
CA VAL A 120 1.37 12.41 -17.95
C VAL A 120 1.55 10.90 -17.82
N ARG A 121 2.02 10.22 -18.88
CA ARG A 121 2.39 8.80 -18.82
C ARG A 121 3.50 8.58 -17.80
N LYS A 122 4.58 9.36 -17.87
CA LYS A 122 5.66 9.30 -16.87
C LYS A 122 5.13 9.45 -15.44
N LEU A 123 4.28 10.44 -15.19
CA LEU A 123 3.67 10.63 -13.87
C LEU A 123 2.80 9.45 -13.44
N ALA A 124 2.01 8.87 -14.34
CA ALA A 124 1.18 7.71 -14.05
C ALA A 124 2.03 6.49 -13.68
N ASP A 125 3.14 6.27 -14.39
CA ASP A 125 4.04 5.15 -14.14
C ASP A 125 4.79 5.34 -12.79
N GLU A 126 5.21 6.57 -12.47
CA GLU A 126 5.76 6.94 -11.15
C GLU A 126 4.76 6.71 -10.02
N ILE A 127 3.47 7.00 -10.24
CA ILE A 127 2.41 6.73 -9.27
C ILE A 127 2.25 5.22 -9.08
N VAL A 128 2.21 4.42 -10.15
CA VAL A 128 2.08 2.96 -10.04
C VAL A 128 3.23 2.37 -9.24
N GLU A 129 4.47 2.73 -9.58
CA GLU A 129 5.67 2.23 -8.90
C GLU A 129 5.67 2.57 -7.40
N ALA A 130 5.39 3.83 -7.06
CA ALA A 130 5.37 4.27 -5.67
C ALA A 130 4.26 3.55 -4.87
N GLN A 131 3.07 3.41 -5.45
CA GLN A 131 1.91 2.87 -4.76
C GLN A 131 2.01 1.34 -4.61
N ASP A 132 2.59 0.62 -5.58
CA ASP A 132 2.89 -0.82 -5.44
C ASP A 132 3.92 -1.05 -4.32
N ARG A 133 4.96 -0.21 -4.26
CA ARG A 133 5.94 -0.26 -3.15
C ARG A 133 5.28 -0.02 -1.80
N GLU A 134 4.53 1.06 -1.66
CA GLU A 134 3.88 1.43 -0.40
C GLU A 134 2.88 0.37 0.05
N ILE A 135 2.18 -0.29 -0.88
CA ILE A 135 1.34 -1.46 -0.55
C ILE A 135 2.20 -2.59 0.02
N ALA A 136 3.29 -2.95 -0.63
CA ALA A 136 4.17 -4.03 -0.17
C ALA A 136 4.76 -3.74 1.23
N GLU A 137 5.17 -2.50 1.49
CA GLU A 137 5.64 -2.05 2.81
C GLU A 137 4.54 -2.13 3.87
N MET A 138 3.34 -1.61 3.55
CA MET A 138 2.21 -1.64 4.48
C MET A 138 1.77 -3.06 4.82
N ARG A 139 1.75 -3.97 3.85
CA ARG A 139 1.40 -5.38 4.07
C ARG A 139 2.41 -6.04 5.02
N TRP A 140 3.69 -5.84 4.75
CA TRP A 140 4.76 -6.35 5.61
C TRP A 140 4.69 -5.77 7.03
N MET A 141 4.53 -4.44 7.18
CA MET A 141 4.40 -3.81 8.50
C MET A 141 3.16 -4.27 9.27
N ILE A 142 2.02 -4.50 8.60
CA ILE A 142 0.84 -5.08 9.25
C ILE A 142 1.19 -6.47 9.82
N ALA A 143 1.81 -7.33 9.01
CA ALA A 143 2.18 -8.68 9.43
C ALA A 143 3.21 -8.65 10.58
N ASP A 144 4.22 -7.79 10.49
CA ASP A 144 5.24 -7.63 11.54
C ASP A 144 4.61 -7.12 12.84
N ILE A 145 3.81 -6.06 12.81
CA ILE A 145 3.18 -5.50 14.02
C ILE A 145 2.20 -6.49 14.66
N GLU A 146 1.44 -7.25 13.86
CA GLU A 146 0.52 -8.26 14.38
C GLU A 146 1.26 -9.45 15.03
N ALA A 147 2.45 -9.82 14.52
CA ALA A 147 3.25 -10.92 15.04
C ALA A 147 4.17 -10.51 16.22
N ASN A 148 4.78 -9.33 16.12
CA ASN A 148 5.90 -8.89 16.96
C ASN A 148 5.57 -7.66 17.83
N GLY A 149 4.45 -7.00 17.58
CA GLY A 149 4.04 -5.77 18.27
C GLY A 149 4.66 -4.50 17.68
N GLU A 150 4.33 -3.35 18.26
CA GLU A 150 4.86 -2.05 17.83
C GLU A 150 6.38 -1.97 18.04
N GLN A 151 7.10 -1.52 17.01
CA GLN A 151 8.54 -1.38 17.04
C GLN A 151 8.94 0.01 17.55
N THR A 152 9.84 0.06 18.54
CA THR A 152 10.35 1.33 19.11
C THR A 152 11.79 1.65 18.71
N THR A 153 12.52 0.67 18.18
CA THR A 153 13.95 0.80 17.83
C THR A 153 14.25 0.27 16.43
N PHE A 154 13.34 0.50 15.47
CA PHE A 154 13.52 0.02 14.10
C PHE A 154 14.55 0.88 13.34
N PRO A 155 15.47 0.30 12.54
CA PRO A 155 16.43 1.09 11.77
C PRO A 155 15.74 1.82 10.61
N LEU A 156 15.44 3.11 10.77
CA LEU A 156 14.73 3.91 9.76
C LEU A 156 15.66 4.71 8.84
N GLY A 157 16.98 4.56 8.97
CA GLY A 157 17.95 5.37 8.22
C GLY A 157 17.92 6.86 8.57
N GLU A 158 17.28 7.24 9.69
CA GLU A 158 17.16 8.63 10.12
C GLU A 158 18.52 9.18 10.59
N ALA A 159 18.91 10.30 9.99
CA ALA A 159 19.95 11.16 10.49
C ALA A 159 19.28 12.30 11.27
N ASP A 160 19.41 12.34 12.60
CA ASP A 160 18.98 13.48 13.45
C ASP A 160 19.74 14.80 13.14
N ALA A 161 20.55 14.83 12.08
CA ALA A 161 21.32 15.97 11.67
C ALA A 161 20.41 17.03 11.02
N GLN A 162 20.49 18.26 11.53
CA GLN A 162 19.84 19.41 10.89
C GLN A 162 20.37 19.56 9.45
N ALA A 163 19.48 19.94 8.53
CA ALA A 163 19.84 20.17 7.15
C ALA A 163 20.98 21.20 7.05
N GLU A 164 22.12 20.79 6.49
CA GLU A 164 23.28 21.65 6.30
C GLU A 164 23.15 22.49 5.02
N VAL A 165 23.71 23.70 5.03
CA VAL A 165 23.83 24.52 3.82
C VAL A 165 25.02 24.02 3.01
N ALA A 166 24.75 23.34 1.90
CA ALA A 166 25.77 22.79 1.02
C ALA A 166 25.64 23.30 -0.43
N PRO A 167 26.74 23.30 -1.22
CA PRO A 167 26.68 23.49 -2.67
C PRO A 167 25.77 22.46 -3.36
N LEU A 168 25.21 22.84 -4.52
CA LEU A 168 24.35 21.94 -5.31
C LEU A 168 25.04 20.63 -5.68
N THR A 169 26.35 20.64 -5.94
CA THR A 169 27.12 19.43 -6.25
C THR A 169 27.06 18.40 -5.13
N ASP A 170 27.15 18.87 -3.90
CA ASP A 170 27.19 18.03 -2.71
C ASP A 170 25.79 17.44 -2.49
N ALA A 171 24.75 18.29 -2.59
CA ALA A 171 23.35 17.88 -2.52
C ALA A 171 22.95 16.85 -3.59
N LEU A 172 23.50 16.94 -4.79
CA LEU A 172 23.25 15.96 -5.87
C LEU A 172 24.01 14.64 -5.68
N SER A 173 25.06 14.64 -4.86
CA SER A 173 25.91 13.47 -4.59
C SER A 173 25.62 12.78 -3.26
N SER A 174 24.90 13.45 -2.35
CA SER A 174 24.51 12.93 -1.05
C SER A 174 23.28 12.03 -1.16
N ALA A 175 23.37 10.82 -0.61
CA ALA A 175 22.22 9.94 -0.44
C ALA A 175 21.41 10.34 0.80
N VAL A 176 20.09 10.39 0.68
CA VAL A 176 19.18 10.47 1.83
C VAL A 176 18.83 9.05 2.22
N ILE A 177 19.54 8.48 3.20
CA ILE A 177 19.45 7.06 3.56
C ILE A 177 18.01 6.64 3.87
N ALA A 178 17.27 7.43 4.66
CA ALA A 178 15.86 7.19 4.96
C ALA A 178 14.91 7.13 3.74
N SER A 179 15.36 7.55 2.55
CA SER A 179 14.59 7.48 1.30
C SER A 179 15.16 6.48 0.30
N VAL A 180 16.21 5.73 0.68
CA VAL A 180 16.80 4.69 -0.17
C VAL A 180 15.89 3.48 -0.17
N ASP A 181 15.60 2.98 -1.37
CA ASP A 181 14.71 1.85 -1.59
C ASP A 181 15.18 1.01 -2.78
N LEU A 182 14.63 -0.20 -2.91
CA LEU A 182 14.85 -1.05 -4.07
C LEU A 182 13.98 -0.60 -5.25
N ALA A 183 14.63 -0.17 -6.32
CA ALA A 183 13.97 0.21 -7.56
C ALA A 183 13.69 -1.02 -8.44
N PRO A 184 12.66 -0.97 -9.30
CA PRO A 184 12.39 -2.03 -10.26
C PRO A 184 13.55 -2.21 -11.26
N LEU A 185 13.79 -3.47 -11.60
CA LEU A 185 14.77 -3.95 -12.56
C LEU A 185 14.09 -4.24 -13.89
N SER A 186 14.60 -3.66 -14.98
CA SER A 186 14.19 -4.09 -16.31
C SER A 186 14.85 -5.42 -16.71
N GLU A 187 14.26 -6.13 -17.67
CA GLU A 187 14.83 -7.38 -18.21
C GLU A 187 16.25 -7.16 -18.77
N ASP A 188 16.50 -6.02 -19.41
CA ASP A 188 17.82 -5.64 -19.93
C ASP A 188 18.85 -5.42 -18.81
N GLU A 189 18.42 -4.85 -17.68
CA GLU A 189 19.26 -4.66 -16.50
C GLU A 189 19.63 -6.01 -15.86
N ILE A 190 18.65 -6.90 -15.71
CA ILE A 190 18.87 -8.26 -15.20
C ILE A 190 19.83 -9.03 -16.12
N THR A 191 19.59 -9.02 -17.43
CA THR A 191 20.43 -9.74 -18.41
C THR A 191 21.86 -9.23 -18.42
N ARG A 192 22.05 -7.91 -18.25
CA ARG A 192 23.38 -7.29 -18.17
C ARG A 192 24.12 -7.65 -16.89
N ALA A 193 23.41 -7.72 -15.77
CA ALA A 193 23.98 -8.04 -14.46
C ALA A 193 24.20 -9.54 -14.24
N LEU A 194 23.31 -10.37 -14.78
CA LEU A 194 23.28 -11.83 -14.65
C LEU A 194 23.30 -12.50 -16.03
N PRO A 195 24.48 -12.59 -16.70
CA PRO A 195 24.59 -13.18 -18.04
C PRO A 195 24.16 -14.66 -18.12
N ALA A 196 24.23 -15.38 -17.00
CA ALA A 196 23.76 -16.77 -16.88
C ALA A 196 22.23 -16.88 -16.82
N GLY A 197 21.51 -15.76 -16.71
CA GLY A 197 20.07 -15.70 -16.49
C GLY A 197 19.70 -15.75 -15.01
N ALA A 198 18.65 -15.00 -14.65
CA ALA A 198 18.03 -15.13 -13.33
C ALA A 198 17.14 -16.37 -13.29
N VAL A 199 17.28 -17.18 -12.25
CA VAL A 199 16.40 -18.32 -11.97
C VAL A 199 15.30 -17.95 -11.00
N CYS A 200 15.51 -16.99 -10.09
CA CYS A 200 14.48 -16.54 -9.17
C CYS A 200 14.38 -15.00 -9.16
N ASN A 201 13.18 -14.48 -8.96
CA ASN A 201 12.92 -13.05 -8.85
C ASN A 201 11.86 -12.74 -7.79
N PHE A 202 12.05 -11.59 -7.12
CA PHE A 202 11.08 -11.04 -6.18
C PHE A 202 10.36 -9.83 -6.78
N ARG A 203 9.02 -9.82 -6.69
CA ARG A 203 8.15 -8.73 -7.15
C ARG A 203 7.27 -8.23 -6.02
N ARG A 204 7.04 -6.92 -5.95
CA ARG A 204 6.19 -6.28 -4.92
C ARG A 204 4.68 -6.37 -5.21
N GLY A 205 4.32 -6.64 -6.45
CA GLY A 205 2.93 -6.74 -6.91
C GLY A 205 2.81 -7.70 -8.10
N VAL A 206 1.59 -8.13 -8.40
CA VAL A 206 1.29 -9.16 -9.43
C VAL A 206 1.82 -8.78 -10.83
N ASP A 207 1.67 -7.52 -11.21
CA ASP A 207 2.10 -6.99 -12.51
C ASP A 207 3.35 -6.09 -12.41
N ALA A 208 4.01 -6.07 -11.25
CA ALA A 208 5.17 -5.22 -11.02
C ALA A 208 6.45 -5.87 -11.55
N ASP A 209 7.37 -5.02 -12.00
CA ASP A 209 8.74 -5.43 -12.34
C ASP A 209 9.49 -5.90 -11.07
N PRO A 210 10.41 -6.88 -11.21
CA PRO A 210 11.14 -7.41 -10.08
C PRO A 210 12.09 -6.38 -9.47
N VAL A 211 12.28 -6.40 -8.16
CA VAL A 211 13.23 -5.51 -7.45
C VAL A 211 14.50 -6.25 -7.01
N PHE A 212 14.48 -7.58 -7.10
CA PHE A 212 15.60 -8.44 -6.76
C PHE A 212 15.57 -9.71 -7.63
N ALA A 213 16.74 -10.11 -8.14
CA ALA A 213 16.87 -11.29 -9.00
C ALA A 213 18.13 -12.08 -8.66
N VAL A 214 18.07 -13.41 -8.79
CA VAL A 214 19.14 -14.34 -8.43
C VAL A 214 19.34 -15.39 -9.51
N ALA A 215 20.59 -15.63 -9.90
CA ALA A 215 21.02 -16.66 -10.83
C ALA A 215 21.33 -17.99 -10.11
N ALA A 216 21.40 -19.09 -10.86
CA ALA A 216 21.61 -20.44 -10.31
C ALA A 216 22.93 -20.61 -9.56
N ASP A 217 23.95 -19.82 -9.92
CA ASP A 217 25.27 -19.82 -9.28
C ASP A 217 25.34 -18.92 -8.03
N GLY A 218 24.21 -18.31 -7.65
CA GLY A 218 24.09 -17.41 -6.51
C GLY A 218 24.41 -15.94 -6.81
N ALA A 219 24.83 -15.60 -8.03
CA ALA A 219 24.98 -14.20 -8.43
C ALA A 219 23.61 -13.51 -8.36
N SER A 220 23.54 -12.37 -7.68
CA SER A 220 22.29 -11.67 -7.42
C SER A 220 22.40 -10.20 -7.78
N VAL A 221 21.28 -9.56 -8.13
CA VAL A 221 21.23 -8.14 -8.45
C VAL A 221 20.01 -7.47 -7.85
N THR A 222 20.21 -6.24 -7.37
CA THR A 222 19.15 -5.28 -7.06
C THR A 222 19.52 -3.90 -7.61
N LYS A 223 18.59 -2.94 -7.56
CA LYS A 223 18.81 -1.57 -8.02
C LYS A 223 18.56 -0.59 -6.89
N VAL A 224 19.56 0.21 -6.58
CA VAL A 224 19.52 1.22 -5.51
C VAL A 224 19.93 2.55 -6.09
N SER A 225 19.09 3.59 -5.92
CA SER A 225 19.34 4.94 -6.44
C SER A 225 19.71 4.97 -7.94
N GLY A 226 19.09 4.09 -8.73
CA GLY A 226 19.33 3.97 -10.17
C GLY A 226 20.59 3.19 -10.57
N GLN A 227 21.34 2.63 -9.61
CA GLN A 227 22.54 1.83 -9.86
C GLN A 227 22.27 0.36 -9.59
N LEU A 228 22.83 -0.52 -10.42
CA LEU A 228 22.79 -1.96 -10.20
C LEU A 228 23.84 -2.35 -9.17
N VAL A 229 23.40 -3.01 -8.11
CA VAL A 229 24.25 -3.49 -7.02
C VAL A 229 24.26 -5.02 -7.08
N MET A 230 25.46 -5.59 -7.23
CA MET A 230 25.67 -7.04 -7.24
C MET A 230 25.80 -7.57 -5.82
N LEU A 231 25.13 -8.69 -5.55
CA LEU A 231 25.22 -9.43 -4.29
C LEU A 231 25.56 -10.89 -4.57
N THR A 232 25.98 -11.61 -3.54
CA THR A 232 26.18 -13.06 -3.59
C THR A 232 25.21 -13.73 -2.63
N ALA A 233 24.47 -14.70 -3.12
CA ALA A 233 23.55 -15.52 -2.32
C ALA A 233 24.31 -16.51 -1.44
N ASP A 234 23.88 -16.61 -0.18
CA ASP A 234 24.32 -17.62 0.77
C ASP A 234 23.54 -18.92 0.49
N GLY A 235 24.05 -19.73 -0.44
CA GLY A 235 23.46 -21.02 -0.82
C GLY A 235 22.71 -20.97 -2.16
N ALA A 236 22.10 -22.10 -2.53
CA ALA A 236 21.36 -22.21 -3.78
C ALA A 236 19.98 -21.53 -3.63
N PRO A 237 19.59 -20.65 -4.57
CA PRO A 237 18.24 -20.08 -4.56
C PRO A 237 17.20 -21.17 -4.82
N GLY A 238 16.03 -21.03 -4.20
CA GLY A 238 14.92 -21.95 -4.44
C GLY A 238 13.70 -21.62 -3.57
N ASP A 239 12.82 -22.60 -3.40
CA ASP A 239 11.53 -22.45 -2.71
C ASP A 239 11.65 -22.10 -1.22
N ALA A 240 12.82 -22.32 -0.62
CA ALA A 240 13.11 -21.94 0.76
C ALA A 240 13.50 -20.46 0.93
N GLY A 241 13.60 -19.71 -0.16
CA GLY A 241 14.08 -18.33 -0.15
C GLY A 241 15.58 -18.24 -0.36
N VAL A 242 16.13 -17.05 -0.08
CA VAL A 242 17.55 -16.76 -0.25
C VAL A 242 17.94 -15.54 0.57
N ALA A 243 19.14 -15.55 1.14
CA ALA A 243 19.80 -14.35 1.65
C ALA A 243 20.98 -14.03 0.75
N ALA A 244 21.06 -12.80 0.26
CA ALA A 244 22.18 -12.32 -0.54
C ALA A 244 22.79 -11.07 0.07
N GLN A 245 24.11 -10.93 -0.02
CA GLN A 245 24.82 -9.83 0.62
C GLN A 245 26.00 -9.32 -0.20
N THR A 246 26.35 -8.07 0.08
CA THR A 246 27.59 -7.41 -0.30
C THR A 246 27.99 -6.46 0.83
N GLU A 247 29.11 -5.74 0.70
CA GLU A 247 29.54 -4.81 1.74
C GLU A 247 28.47 -3.72 1.99
N GLY A 248 27.97 -3.65 3.23
CA GLY A 248 26.99 -2.64 3.65
C GLY A 248 25.53 -2.89 3.22
N LEU A 249 25.24 -4.00 2.54
CA LEU A 249 23.89 -4.34 2.06
C LEU A 249 23.59 -5.83 2.20
N ARG A 250 22.43 -6.15 2.76
CA ARG A 250 21.84 -7.49 2.76
C ARG A 250 20.40 -7.44 2.23
N VAL A 251 20.05 -8.42 1.41
CA VAL A 251 18.69 -8.66 0.94
C VAL A 251 18.30 -10.08 1.34
N THR A 252 17.19 -10.22 2.06
CA THR A 252 16.71 -11.53 2.53
C THR A 252 15.30 -11.76 2.03
N VAL A 253 15.08 -12.84 1.27
CA VAL A 253 13.75 -13.27 0.83
C VAL A 253 13.33 -14.50 1.62
N THR A 254 12.18 -14.41 2.30
CA THR A 254 11.57 -15.48 3.09
C THR A 254 10.19 -15.82 2.51
N PRO A 255 10.05 -16.94 1.79
CA PRO A 255 8.77 -17.38 1.25
C PRO A 255 7.78 -17.80 2.34
N ASN A 256 6.53 -17.41 2.15
CA ASN A 256 5.38 -17.91 2.88
C ASN A 256 4.56 -18.85 1.96
N ALA A 257 4.98 -20.11 1.91
CA ALA A 257 4.39 -21.12 1.03
C ALA A 257 2.89 -21.40 1.29
N ALA A 258 2.34 -20.99 2.45
CA ALA A 258 0.92 -21.17 2.75
C ALA A 258 0.03 -20.18 1.97
N GLU A 259 0.59 -19.04 1.56
CA GLU A 259 -0.15 -17.93 0.93
C GLU A 259 0.32 -17.64 -0.50
N ASP A 260 1.27 -18.41 -1.02
CA ASP A 260 1.94 -18.16 -2.32
C ASP A 260 2.58 -16.76 -2.39
N GLU A 261 3.08 -16.30 -1.24
CA GLU A 261 3.70 -14.99 -1.05
C GLU A 261 5.11 -15.12 -0.48
N ALA A 262 5.83 -14.01 -0.41
CA ALA A 262 7.13 -13.93 0.21
C ALA A 262 7.35 -12.54 0.81
N THR A 263 8.15 -12.49 1.86
CA THR A 263 8.66 -11.24 2.44
C THR A 263 10.09 -11.02 1.95
N LEU A 264 10.41 -9.83 1.49
CA LEU A 264 11.77 -9.36 1.25
C LEU A 264 12.14 -8.32 2.31
N LEU A 265 13.28 -8.51 2.98
CA LEU A 265 13.93 -7.50 3.81
C LEU A 265 15.14 -6.92 3.09
N PHE A 266 15.20 -5.60 3.04
CA PHE A 266 16.30 -4.80 2.54
C PHE A 266 17.00 -4.11 3.72
N ASP A 267 18.22 -4.53 4.01
CA ASP A 267 19.01 -4.05 5.15
C ASP A 267 20.26 -3.32 4.66
N LEU A 268 20.33 -2.01 4.91
CA LEU A 268 21.58 -1.26 4.86
C LEU A 268 22.29 -1.37 6.20
N THR A 269 23.47 -1.98 6.18
CA THR A 269 24.32 -2.20 7.36
C THR A 269 25.48 -1.20 7.41
N THR A 270 25.21 0.03 6.99
CA THR A 270 26.18 1.13 6.97
C THR A 270 26.22 1.88 8.30
N GLY A 271 26.97 2.98 8.37
CA GLY A 271 27.00 3.86 9.55
C GLY A 271 25.64 4.44 9.93
N GLN A 272 24.69 4.49 8.99
CA GLN A 272 23.28 4.78 9.23
C GLN A 272 22.46 3.56 8.80
N PRO A 273 22.07 2.69 9.74
CA PRO A 273 21.35 1.47 9.38
C PRO A 273 19.91 1.80 8.97
N LEU A 274 19.45 1.11 7.93
CA LEU A 274 18.08 1.16 7.43
C LEU A 274 17.61 -0.27 7.20
N THR A 275 16.38 -0.57 7.61
CA THR A 275 15.67 -1.77 7.21
C THR A 275 14.36 -1.35 6.56
N VAL A 276 14.04 -1.94 5.41
CA VAL A 276 12.72 -1.82 4.77
C VAL A 276 12.25 -3.23 4.42
N GLY A 277 10.99 -3.55 4.73
CA GLY A 277 10.40 -4.83 4.37
C GLY A 277 9.27 -4.68 3.36
N TYR A 278 9.13 -5.68 2.50
CA TYR A 278 8.12 -5.74 1.46
C TYR A 278 7.49 -7.12 1.45
N ASP A 279 6.16 -7.20 1.46
CA ASP A 279 5.46 -8.43 1.07
C ASP A 279 5.18 -8.42 -0.43
N GLY A 280 5.30 -9.59 -1.05
CA GLY A 280 5.18 -9.75 -2.49
C GLY A 280 5.28 -11.21 -2.91
N TYR A 281 5.91 -11.47 -4.05
CA TYR A 281 5.97 -12.79 -4.67
C TYR A 281 7.40 -13.19 -4.96
N TRP A 282 7.74 -14.43 -4.61
CA TRP A 282 9.01 -15.06 -4.95
C TRP A 282 8.78 -16.15 -5.98
N ALA A 283 9.25 -15.93 -7.21
CA ALA A 283 9.04 -16.85 -8.32
C ALA A 283 10.39 -17.41 -8.79
N CYS A 284 10.54 -18.73 -8.74
CA CYS A 284 11.68 -19.46 -9.26
C CYS A 284 11.31 -20.27 -10.51
N ALA A 285 12.13 -20.21 -11.55
CA ALA A 285 12.04 -21.07 -12.72
C ALA A 285 12.40 -22.50 -12.29
N SER A 286 11.48 -23.44 -12.56
CA SER A 286 11.64 -24.88 -12.36
C SER A 286 12.57 -25.53 -13.38
#